data_AF-A0A2P1E6J8-F1
#
_entry.id   AF-A0A2P1E6J8-F1
#
_cell.length_a   1.000
_cell.length_b   1.000
_cell.length_c   1.000
_cell.angle_alpha   90.00
_cell.angle_beta   90.00
_cell.angle_gamma   90.00
#
_symmetry.space_group_name_H-M   'P 1'
#
loop_
_entity.id
_entity.type
_entity.pdbx_description
1 polymer ?
#
loop_
_entity_poly.entity_id
_entity_poly.type
_entity_poly.pdbx_seq_one_letter_code
_entity_poly.pdbx_strand_id
1 'polypeptide(L)'
;MQPFLVKDWSSGTLTNIVAEHKIDIIFMLSAKTNNFILQEAKKLSIPVVAVVDTDTNSNLVSFPIWLNDDSIDLHHDLTIFISSIILQANLTNYGLSILDQ
;
A
#
# COMPACT_ATOMS: atom_id res chain seq x y z
N MET A 1 10.23 -9.68 1.59
CA MET A 1 9.98 -8.28 2.02
C MET A 1 8.86 -8.33 3.04
N GLN A 2 9.04 -7.78 4.25
CA GLN A 2 7.96 -7.75 5.23
C GLN A 2 7.12 -6.48 5.02
N PRO A 3 5.79 -6.58 4.92
CA PRO A 3 4.94 -5.40 5.00
C PRO A 3 5.08 -4.81 6.40
N PHE A 4 5.22 -3.48 6.49
CA PHE A 4 5.13 -2.78 7.76
C PHE A 4 3.96 -1.78 7.68
N LEU A 5 3.21 -1.69 8.77
CA LEU A 5 2.05 -0.84 8.87
C LEU A 5 2.45 0.50 9.48
N VAL A 6 2.07 1.59 8.82
CA VAL A 6 2.28 2.95 9.32
C VAL A 6 0.92 3.60 9.52
N LYS A 7 0.76 4.22 10.68
CA LYS A 7 -0.40 5.03 11.06
C LYS A 7 0.01 6.49 11.22
N ASP A 8 -0.99 7.38 11.33
CA ASP A 8 -0.81 8.78 11.71
C ASP A 8 0.11 9.57 10.76
N TRP A 9 -0.23 9.56 9.47
CA TRP A 9 0.54 10.24 8.44
C TRP A 9 0.53 11.77 8.56
N SER A 10 1.71 12.38 8.42
CA SER A 10 1.91 13.82 8.34
C SER A 10 2.98 14.17 7.31
N SER A 11 3.20 15.46 7.05
CA SER A 11 4.27 15.90 6.14
C SER A 11 5.64 15.38 6.62
N GLY A 12 6.40 14.78 5.71
CA GLY A 12 7.72 14.20 5.97
C GLY A 12 7.69 12.76 6.49
N THR A 13 6.52 12.20 6.82
CA THR A 13 6.43 10.83 7.34
C THR A 13 6.97 9.80 6.35
N LEU A 14 6.56 9.85 5.07
CA LEU A 14 7.05 8.90 4.07
C LEU A 14 8.54 9.11 3.77
N THR A 15 8.98 10.36 3.69
CA THR A 15 10.39 10.70 3.49
C THR A 15 11.29 10.11 4.58
N ASN A 16 10.88 10.20 5.85
CA ASN A 16 11.63 9.63 6.98
C ASN A 16 11.65 8.10 6.94
N ILE A 17 10.52 7.47 6.61
CA ILE A 17 10.43 6.00 6.48
C ILE A 17 11.36 5.49 5.38
N VAL A 18 11.39 6.16 4.22
CA VAL A 18 12.23 5.77 3.09
C VAL A 18 13.72 5.91 3.39
N ALA A 19 14.10 6.80 4.32
CA ALA A 19 15.48 6.91 4.78
C ALA A 19 15.95 5.68 5.59
N GLU A 20 15.03 5.01 6.29
CA GLU A 20 15.31 3.83 7.13
C GLU A 20 15.04 2.51 6.40
N HIS A 21 14.07 2.49 5.50
CA HIS A 21 13.56 1.29 4.85
C HIS A 21 13.42 1.50 3.34
N LYS A 22 13.87 0.53 2.54
CA LYS A 22 13.64 0.54 1.10
C LYS A 22 12.17 0.23 0.80
N ILE A 23 11.46 1.20 0.21
CA ILE A 23 10.04 1.08 -0.13
C ILE A 23 9.89 0.97 -1.64
N ASP A 24 9.46 -0.21 -2.10
CA ASP A 24 9.24 -0.45 -3.53
C ASP A 24 7.81 -0.09 -3.97
N ILE A 25 6.82 -0.18 -3.08
CA ILE A 25 5.41 0.08 -3.37
C ILE A 25 4.65 0.46 -2.09
N ILE A 26 3.61 1.27 -2.22
CA ILE A 26 2.72 1.65 -1.12
C ILE A 26 1.31 1.14 -1.43
N PHE A 27 0.66 0.56 -0.41
CA PHE A 27 -0.76 0.24 -0.44
C PHE A 27 -1.53 1.12 0.56
N MET A 28 -2.61 1.77 0.11
CA MET A 28 -3.46 2.63 0.95
C MET A 28 -4.92 2.16 0.91
N LEU A 29 -5.55 2.11 2.10
CA LEU A 29 -6.97 1.75 2.24
C LEU A 29 -7.94 2.87 1.84
N SER A 30 -7.46 4.10 1.72
CA SER A 30 -8.23 5.26 1.25
C SER A 30 -7.26 6.28 0.66
N ALA A 31 -7.51 6.73 -0.57
CA ALA A 31 -6.80 7.85 -1.19
C ALA A 31 -7.42 9.21 -0.83
N LYS A 32 -8.59 9.23 -0.18
CA LYS A 32 -9.27 10.43 0.33
C LYS A 32 -8.48 11.07 1.47
N THR A 33 -7.86 10.24 2.30
CA THR A 33 -7.09 10.67 3.46
C THR A 33 -5.65 10.98 3.10
N ASN A 34 -5.20 12.20 3.43
CA ASN A 34 -3.79 12.63 3.43
C ASN A 34 -3.10 12.68 2.05
N ASN A 35 -3.43 13.73 1.30
CA ASN A 35 -2.79 14.09 0.03
C ASN A 35 -1.25 14.26 0.11
N PHE A 36 -0.69 14.49 1.31
CA PHE A 36 0.76 14.58 1.53
C PHE A 36 1.51 13.31 1.12
N ILE A 37 0.97 12.12 1.44
CA ILE A 37 1.62 10.84 1.12
C ILE A 37 1.67 10.64 -0.38
N LEU A 38 0.55 10.88 -1.07
CA LEU A 38 0.46 10.76 -2.52
C LEU A 38 1.44 11.71 -3.22
N GLN A 39 1.60 12.93 -2.70
CA GLN A 39 2.58 13.88 -3.21
C GLN A 39 4.02 13.47 -2.94
N GLU A 40 4.33 12.98 -1.73
CA GLU A 40 5.66 12.48 -1.39
C GLU A 40 6.03 11.24 -2.20
N ALA A 41 5.11 10.27 -2.33
CA ALA A 41 5.30 9.08 -3.14
C ALA A 41 5.57 9.44 -4.61
N LYS A 42 4.82 10.39 -5.16
CA LYS A 42 5.07 10.93 -6.51
C LYS A 42 6.45 11.58 -6.64
N LYS A 43 6.90 12.37 -5.66
CA LYS A 43 8.24 12.99 -5.65
C LYS A 43 9.35 11.93 -5.57
N LEU A 44 9.13 10.90 -4.78
CA LEU A 44 10.07 9.79 -4.57
C LEU A 44 9.99 8.71 -5.67
N SER A 45 9.10 8.87 -6.65
CA SER A 45 8.84 7.90 -7.72
C SER A 45 8.44 6.51 -7.20
N ILE A 46 7.72 6.46 -6.08
CA ILE A 46 7.20 5.22 -5.48
C ILE A 46 5.76 5.03 -5.98
N PRO A 47 5.44 3.90 -6.63
CA PRO A 47 4.08 3.63 -7.08
C PRO A 47 3.12 3.43 -5.91
N VAL A 48 1.90 3.96 -6.05
CA VAL A 48 0.83 3.85 -5.04
C VAL A 48 -0.33 3.05 -5.60
N VAL A 49 -0.69 1.98 -4.88
CA VAL A 49 -1.96 1.26 -5.03
C VAL A 49 -2.89 1.78 -3.94
N ALA A 50 -4.07 2.29 -4.29
CA ALA A 50 -4.97 2.84 -3.30
C ALA A 50 -6.44 2.60 -3.64
N VAL A 51 -7.25 2.45 -2.60
CA VAL A 51 -8.71 2.48 -2.75
C VAL A 51 -9.18 3.90 -3.04
N VAL A 52 -10.05 4.02 -4.03
CA VAL A 52 -10.64 5.27 -4.50
C VAL A 52 -12.15 5.12 -4.49
N ASP A 53 -12.83 6.05 -3.81
CA ASP A 53 -14.28 6.19 -3.84
C ASP A 53 -14.73 7.32 -4.78
N THR A 54 -16.04 7.44 -5.00
CA THR A 54 -16.69 8.40 -5.89
C THR A 54 -16.30 9.86 -5.64
N ASP A 55 -15.90 10.21 -4.42
CA ASP A 55 -15.51 11.57 -4.02
C ASP A 55 -13.99 11.78 -3.89
N THR A 56 -13.19 10.81 -4.33
CA THR A 56 -11.72 10.83 -4.18
C THR A 56 -11.00 11.18 -5.49
N ASN A 57 -10.02 12.08 -5.43
CA ASN A 57 -9.18 12.42 -6.58
C ASN A 57 -8.08 11.36 -6.81
N SER A 58 -8.23 10.56 -7.86
CA SER A 58 -7.31 9.47 -8.21
C SER A 58 -6.06 9.87 -9.01
N ASN A 59 -5.86 11.15 -9.34
CA ASN A 59 -4.80 11.59 -10.27
C ASN A 59 -3.37 11.29 -9.79
N LEU A 60 -3.18 11.08 -8.49
CA LEU A 60 -1.86 10.78 -7.89
C LEU A 60 -1.70 9.29 -7.57
N VAL A 61 -2.73 8.47 -7.77
CA VAL A 61 -2.71 7.03 -7.51
C VAL A 61 -2.26 6.32 -8.78
N SER A 62 -1.21 5.49 -8.68
CA SER A 62 -0.68 4.74 -9.83
C SER A 62 -1.63 3.62 -10.25
N PHE A 63 -2.23 2.94 -9.27
CA PHE A 63 -3.14 1.81 -9.48
C PHE A 63 -4.39 1.99 -8.61
N PRO A 64 -5.41 2.72 -9.08
CA PRO A 64 -6.64 2.95 -8.32
C PRO A 64 -7.50 1.69 -8.26
N ILE A 65 -8.05 1.40 -7.08
CA ILE A 65 -9.02 0.33 -6.82
C ILE A 65 -10.36 0.99 -6.48
N TRP A 66 -11.35 0.87 -7.36
CA TRP A 66 -12.66 1.51 -7.17
C TRP A 66 -13.53 0.73 -6.17
N LEU A 67 -13.61 1.21 -4.92
CA LEU A 67 -14.38 0.61 -3.82
C LEU A 67 -14.81 1.69 -2.81
N ASN A 68 -15.79 1.38 -1.96
CA ASN A 68 -16.24 2.24 -0.87
C ASN A 68 -15.18 2.30 0.26
N ASP A 69 -14.52 3.44 0.43
CA ASP A 69 -13.46 3.65 1.43
C ASP A 69 -13.96 4.11 2.81
N ASP A 70 -15.28 4.29 2.98
CA ASP A 70 -15.89 4.61 4.28
C ASP A 70 -16.26 3.33 5.08
N SER A 71 -16.17 2.15 4.47
CA SER A 71 -16.56 0.88 5.10
C SER A 71 -15.43 0.25 5.93
N ILE A 72 -15.64 0.17 7.25
CA ILE A 72 -14.70 -0.50 8.15
C ILE A 72 -14.59 -2.01 7.89
N ASP A 73 -15.70 -2.64 7.52
CA ASP A 73 -15.74 -4.07 7.17
C ASP A 73 -14.90 -4.30 5.90
N LEU A 74 -15.03 -3.43 4.89
CA LEU A 74 -14.22 -3.51 3.68
C LEU A 74 -12.74 -3.28 3.97
N HIS A 75 -12.38 -2.34 4.84
CA HIS A 75 -11.00 -2.15 5.27
C HIS A 75 -10.43 -3.39 5.96
N HIS A 76 -11.22 -4.02 6.81
CA HIS A 76 -10.85 -5.26 7.48
C HIS A 76 -10.60 -6.38 6.46
N ASP A 77 -11.57 -6.60 5.57
CA ASP A 77 -11.51 -7.65 4.55
C ASP A 77 -10.34 -7.45 3.58
N LEU A 78 -10.10 -6.22 3.11
CA LEU A 78 -8.95 -5.90 2.26
C LEU A 78 -7.63 -6.15 2.97
N THR A 79 -7.53 -5.78 4.24
CA THR A 79 -6.31 -6.00 5.04
C THR A 79 -6.02 -7.49 5.19
N ILE A 80 -7.04 -8.30 5.49
CA ILE A 80 -6.91 -9.76 5.56
C ILE A 80 -6.52 -10.34 4.19
N PHE A 81 -7.19 -9.90 3.13
CA PHE A 81 -6.96 -10.40 1.78
C PHE A 81 -5.54 -10.12 1.30
N ILE A 82 -5.03 -8.92 1.52
CA ILE A 82 -3.66 -8.57 1.13
C ILE A 82 -2.64 -9.35 1.96
N SER A 83 -2.89 -9.49 3.27
CA SER A 83 -2.04 -10.30 4.14
C SER A 83 -1.96 -11.75 3.66
N SER A 84 -3.10 -12.36 3.32
CA SER A 84 -3.15 -13.75 2.87
C SER A 84 -2.43 -13.95 1.53
N ILE A 85 -2.58 -13.02 0.58
CA ILE A 85 -1.87 -13.07 -0.71
C ILE A 85 -0.37 -12.90 -0.53
N ILE A 86 0.09 -12.00 0.35
CA ILE A 86 1.52 -11.84 0.64
C ILE A 86 2.10 -13.12 1.26
N LEU A 87 1.39 -13.72 2.22
CA LEU A 87 1.80 -14.99 2.83
C LEU A 87 1.85 -16.12 1.80
N GLN A 88 0.83 -16.23 0.96
CA GLN A 88 0.78 -17.22 -0.11
C GLN A 88 1.93 -17.04 -1.10
N ALA A 89 2.23 -15.81 -1.51
CA ALA A 89 3.35 -15.50 -2.40
C ALA A 89 4.69 -15.88 -1.77
N ASN A 90 4.89 -15.57 -0.48
CA ASN A 90 6.10 -15.95 0.25
C ASN A 90 6.28 -17.47 0.34
N LEU A 91 5.21 -18.20 0.65
CA LEU A 91 5.22 -19.67 0.70
C LEU A 91 5.52 -20.28 -0.68
N THR A 92 4.95 -19.70 -1.73
CA THR A 92 5.17 -20.15 -3.12
C THR A 92 6.64 -19.93 -3.52
N ASN A 93 7.19 -18.74 -3.25
CA ASN A 93 8.58 -18.42 -3.53
C ASN A 93 9.55 -19.33 -2.74
N TYR A 94 9.21 -19.64 -1.49
CA TYR A 94 9.98 -20.59 -0.69
C TYR A 94 9.97 -21.98 -1.31
N GLY A 95 8.80 -22.48 -1.72
CA GLY A 95 8.68 -23.78 -2.40
C GLY A 95 9.50 -23.85 -3.69
N LEU A 96 9.45 -22.81 -4.52
CA LEU A 96 10.25 -22.71 -5.76
C LEU A 96 11.76 -22.73 -5.45
N SER A 97 12.20 -21.99 -4.43
CA SER A 97 13.63 -21.92 -4.07
C SER A 97 14.24 -23.24 -3.60
N ILE A 98 13.42 -24.21 -3.17
CA ILE A 98 13.85 -25.57 -2.83
C ILE A 98 13.95 -26.44 -4.08
N LEU A 99 13.05 -26.24 -5.05
CA LEU A 99 13.04 -27.02 -6.29
C LEU A 99 14.19 -26.64 -7.23
N ASP A 100 14.67 -25.39 -7.14
CA ASP A 100 15.79 -24.87 -7.93
C ASP A 100 17.18 -25.24 -7.34
N GLN A 101 17.23 -25.97 -6.21
CA GLN A 101 18.47 -26.50 -5.58
C GLN A 101 18.71 -27.96 -5.94
#